data_AF-A0A838I790-F1
#
_entry.id   AF-A0A838I790-F1
#
_cell.length_a   1.000
_cell.length_b   1.000
_cell.length_c   1.000
_cell.angle_alpha   90.00
_cell.angle_beta   90.00
_cell.angle_gamma   90.00
#
_symmetry.space_group_name_H-M   'P 1'
#
loop_
_entity.id
_entity.type
_entity.pdbx_description
1 polymer ?
#
loop_
_entity_poly.entity_id
_entity_poly.type
_entity_poly.pdbx_seq_one_letter_code
_entity_poly.pdbx_strand_id
1 'polypeptide(L)'
;VNASIPPGEILYAVTRGFQPYLLYVHAPVRYVRTVDEIPAHARFFVGRPNLFRHVKASERWGDQPPQLLARTKSYRGQETLLFARDVP
;
A
#
# COMPACT_ATOMS: atom_id res chain seq x y z
N VAL A 1 -10.93 -0.13 1.95
CA VAL A 1 -9.64 -0.14 2.68
C VAL A 1 -9.81 -0.81 4.03
N ASN A 2 -10.64 -0.30 4.95
CA ASN A 2 -10.79 -0.89 6.29
C ASN A 2 -11.30 -2.34 6.28
N ALA A 3 -12.32 -2.63 5.47
CA ALA A 3 -12.80 -4.00 5.29
C ALA A 3 -11.80 -4.92 4.57
N SER A 4 -10.74 -4.36 3.99
CA SER A 4 -9.75 -5.09 3.19
C SER A 4 -8.48 -5.44 3.98
N ILE A 5 -8.30 -4.87 5.17
CA ILE A 5 -7.10 -5.08 5.99
C ILE A 5 -7.57 -5.72 7.31
N PRO A 6 -7.16 -6.96 7.60
CA PRO A 6 -7.47 -7.63 8.86
C PRO A 6 -7.02 -6.80 10.08
N PRO A 7 -7.75 -6.84 11.20
CA PRO A 7 -7.29 -6.25 12.46
C PRO A 7 -5.91 -6.82 12.86
N GLY A 8 -4.99 -5.94 13.27
CA GLY A 8 -3.63 -6.31 13.70
C GLY A 8 -2.57 -6.33 12.61
N GLU A 9 -2.95 -6.22 11.33
CA GLU A 9 -2.00 -6.07 10.23
C GLU A 9 -1.46 -4.64 10.13
N ILE A 10 -0.22 -4.49 9.63
CA ILE A 10 0.41 -3.19 9.43
C ILE A 10 0.22 -2.76 7.97
N LEU A 11 -0.31 -1.54 7.78
CA LEU A 11 -0.41 -0.91 6.48
C LEU A 11 0.84 -0.08 6.19
N TYR A 12 1.62 -0.45 5.19
CA TYR A 12 2.78 0.32 4.76
C TYR A 12 2.39 1.38 3.73
N ALA A 13 2.44 2.65 4.10
CA ALA A 13 2.16 3.77 3.21
C ALA A 13 3.45 4.23 2.51
N VAL A 14 3.51 4.03 1.19
CA VAL A 14 4.62 4.49 0.35
C VAL A 14 4.34 5.92 -0.08
N THR A 15 5.06 6.85 0.51
CA THR A 15 4.85 8.27 0.29
C THR A 15 6.18 9.00 0.27
N ARG A 16 6.42 9.71 -0.82
CA ARG A 16 7.41 10.78 -0.88
C ARG A 16 6.70 12.09 -0.57
N GLY A 17 6.71 12.52 0.69
CA GLY A 17 6.21 13.85 1.09
C GLY A 17 4.69 14.02 1.15
N PHE A 18 3.93 12.93 1.36
CA PHE A 18 2.49 12.98 1.55
C PHE A 18 2.10 12.37 2.91
N GLN A 19 1.44 13.13 3.78
CA GLN A 19 0.69 12.55 4.88
C GLN A 19 -0.65 12.08 4.29
N PRO A 20 -0.87 10.78 4.12
CA PRO A 20 -2.17 10.33 3.71
C PRO A 20 -3.11 10.58 4.89
N TYR A 21 -4.20 11.30 4.62
CA TYR A 21 -5.35 11.35 5.48
C TYR A 21 -5.99 9.95 5.48
N LEU A 22 -5.31 8.95 6.06
CA LEU A 22 -5.85 7.64 6.38
C LEU A 22 -6.72 7.76 7.62
N LEU A 23 -7.56 8.81 7.68
CA LEU A 23 -8.43 9.14 8.81
C LEU A 23 -9.46 8.05 9.12
N TYR A 24 -9.44 6.95 8.36
CA TYR A 24 -10.36 5.85 8.54
C TYR A 24 -9.66 4.50 8.68
N VAL A 25 -8.34 4.34 8.47
CA VAL A 25 -7.75 2.99 8.55
C VAL A 25 -7.55 2.58 10.00
N HIS A 26 -8.18 1.46 10.39
CA HIS A 26 -8.08 0.91 11.75
C HIS A 26 -6.76 0.18 12.01
N ALA A 27 -6.02 -0.16 10.95
CA ALA A 27 -4.70 -0.79 11.02
C ALA A 27 -3.59 0.23 11.36
N PRO A 28 -2.58 -0.14 12.17
CA PRO A 28 -1.37 0.64 12.33
C PRO A 28 -0.72 0.97 10.98
N VAL A 29 -0.36 2.24 10.78
CA VAL A 29 0.27 2.70 9.52
C VAL A 29 1.75 2.95 9.73
N ARG A 30 2.60 2.37 8.87
CA ARG A 30 4.04 2.68 8.81
C ARG A 30 4.37 3.36 7.49
N TYR A 31 5.17 4.41 7.56
CA TYR A 31 5.56 5.19 6.38
C TYR A 31 6.90 4.71 5.83
N VAL A 32 6.95 4.55 4.51
CA VAL A 32 8.17 4.26 3.75
C VAL A 32 8.24 5.21 2.55
N ARG A 33 9.44 5.50 2.06
CA ARG A 33 9.65 6.48 0.99
C ARG A 33 9.56 5.86 -0.39
N THR A 34 9.99 4.61 -0.53
CA THR A 34 10.03 3.88 -1.80
C THR A 34 9.44 2.47 -1.64
N VAL A 35 9.21 1.80 -2.77
CA VAL A 35 8.77 0.40 -2.80
C VAL A 35 9.81 -0.53 -2.15
N ASP A 36 11.09 -0.22 -2.32
CA ASP A 36 12.19 -1.08 -1.85
C ASP A 36 12.33 -1.07 -0.32
N GLU A 37 11.89 0.02 0.33
CA GLU A 37 11.84 0.14 1.79
C GLU A 37 10.69 -0.65 2.44
N ILE A 38 9.75 -1.21 1.65
CA ILE A 38 8.67 -2.05 2.20
C ILE A 38 9.28 -3.35 2.74
N PRO A 39 9.06 -3.74 4.01
CA PRO A 39 9.60 -4.98 4.54
C PRO A 39 9.12 -6.22 3.78
N ALA A 40 9.94 -7.28 3.74
CA ALA A 40 9.60 -8.52 3.03
C ALA A 40 8.30 -9.18 3.55
N HIS A 41 8.06 -9.09 4.87
CA HIS A 41 6.86 -9.59 5.56
C HIS A 41 5.63 -8.68 5.42
N ALA A 42 5.74 -7.55 4.72
CA ALA A 42 4.62 -6.63 4.56
C ALA A 42 3.56 -7.24 3.64
N ARG A 43 2.38 -7.47 4.21
CA ARG A 43 1.23 -8.02 3.48
C ARG A 43 0.39 -6.95 2.82
N PHE A 44 0.32 -5.75 3.39
CA PHE A 44 -0.51 -4.66 2.89
C PHE A 44 0.31 -3.39 2.72
N PHE A 45 0.18 -2.76 1.56
CA PHE A 45 0.81 -1.47 1.32
C PHE A 45 -0.02 -0.60 0.39
N VAL A 46 0.16 0.72 0.50
CA VAL A 46 -0.70 1.72 -0.13
C VAL A 46 0.13 2.87 -0.69
N GLY A 47 -0.27 3.42 -1.83
CA GLY A 47 0.32 4.65 -2.35
C GLY A 47 -0.30 5.12 -3.67
N ARG A 48 0.27 6.16 -4.28
CA ARG A 48 -0.31 6.81 -5.47
C ARG A 48 -0.26 5.92 -6.72
N PRO A 49 -1.01 6.21 -7.80
CA PRO A 49 -0.93 5.48 -9.06
C PRO A 49 0.49 5.31 -9.64
N ASN A 50 1.38 6.28 -9.45
CA ASN A 50 2.79 6.15 -9.86
C ASN A 50 3.54 5.03 -9.11
N LEU A 51 3.10 4.68 -7.90
CA LEU A 51 3.60 3.53 -7.16
C LEU A 51 3.39 2.24 -7.93
N PHE A 52 2.25 2.07 -8.60
CA PHE A 52 1.92 0.84 -9.33
C PHE A 52 2.96 0.48 -10.39
N ARG A 53 3.51 1.49 -11.08
CA ARG A 53 4.59 1.26 -12.05
C ARG A 53 5.84 0.74 -11.36
N HIS A 54 6.22 1.32 -10.23
CA HIS A 54 7.38 0.88 -9.45
C HIS A 54 7.15 -0.51 -8.84
N VAL A 55 5.92 -0.80 -8.38
CA VAL A 55 5.54 -2.13 -7.89
C VAL A 55 5.67 -3.15 -9.01
N LYS A 56 5.12 -2.89 -10.20
CA LYS A 56 5.23 -3.80 -11.34
C LYS A 56 6.66 -4.00 -11.85
N ALA A 57 7.49 -2.98 -11.76
CA ALA A 57 8.87 -3.01 -12.26
C ALA A 57 9.88 -3.55 -11.23
N SER A 58 9.50 -3.72 -9.97
CA SER A 58 10.43 -4.14 -8.91
C SER A 58 10.60 -5.65 -8.92
N GLU A 59 11.85 -6.09 -9.06
CA GLU A 59 12.24 -7.51 -9.04
C GLU A 59 12.04 -8.16 -7.67
N ARG A 60 11.86 -7.36 -6.61
CA ARG A 60 11.71 -7.84 -5.22
C ARG A 60 10.51 -8.76 -5.00
N TRP A 61 9.54 -8.72 -5.91
CA TRP A 61 8.32 -9.51 -5.80
C TRP A 61 8.48 -10.93 -6.34
N GLY A 62 9.58 -11.21 -7.04
CA GLY A 62 9.79 -12.47 -7.73
C GLY A 62 8.63 -12.77 -8.69
N ASP A 63 8.21 -14.04 -8.73
CA ASP A 63 7.13 -14.52 -9.60
C ASP A 63 5.72 -14.13 -9.12
N GLN A 64 5.59 -13.55 -7.93
CA GLN A 64 4.30 -13.24 -7.30
C GLN A 64 4.18 -11.74 -7.02
N PRO A 65 3.85 -10.93 -8.05
CA PRO A 65 3.62 -9.51 -7.86
C PRO A 65 2.41 -9.27 -6.94
N PRO A 66 2.46 -8.21 -6.12
CA PRO A 66 1.34 -7.83 -5.26
C PRO A 66 0.05 -7.55 -6.05
N GLN A 67 -1.08 -7.98 -5.51
CA GLN A 67 -2.39 -7.80 -6.13
C GLN A 67 -2.98 -6.45 -5.74
N LEU A 68 -3.62 -5.78 -6.71
CA LEU A 68 -4.36 -4.55 -6.44
C LEU A 68 -5.72 -4.90 -5.82
N LEU A 69 -5.93 -4.56 -4.55
CA LEU A 69 -7.18 -4.82 -3.84
C LEU A 69 -8.21 -3.70 -4.00
N ALA A 70 -7.75 -2.45 -4.01
CA ALA A 70 -8.67 -1.32 -4.09
C ALA A 70 -8.02 -0.08 -4.71
N ARG A 71 -8.87 0.72 -5.37
CA ARG A 71 -8.57 2.10 -5.74
C ARG A 71 -9.43 3.01 -4.89
N THR A 72 -8.82 3.94 -4.18
CA THR A 72 -9.53 4.92 -3.36
C THR A 72 -9.14 6.33 -3.73
N LYS A 73 -10.08 7.26 -3.57
CA LYS A 73 -9.79 8.68 -3.66
C LYS A 73 -9.67 9.23 -2.24
N SER A 74 -8.59 9.94 -1.97
CA SER A 74 -8.50 10.77 -0.77
C SER A 74 -9.53 11.92 -0.87
N TYR A 75 -9.83 12.55 0.26
CA TYR A 75 -10.72 13.71 0.32
C TYR A 75 -10.29 14.87 -0.61
N ARG A 76 -8.99 14.99 -0.91
CA ARG A 76 -8.43 15.98 -1.85
C ARG A 76 -8.47 15.53 -3.31
N GLY A 77 -9.26 14.51 -3.63
CA GLY A 77 -9.39 13.95 -4.99
C GLY A 77 -8.17 13.16 -5.48
N GLN A 78 -7.12 13.00 -4.67
CA GLN A 78 -5.94 12.24 -5.06
C GLN A 78 -6.21 10.74 -4.98
N GLU A 79 -6.02 10.03 -6.08
CA GLU A 79 -6.16 8.58 -6.12
C GLU A 79 -5.01 7.89 -5.36
N THR A 80 -5.35 6.80 -4.70
CA THR A 80 -4.46 5.93 -3.95
C THR A 80 -4.85 4.48 -4.24
N LEU A 81 -3.87 3.60 -4.30
CA LEU A 81 -3.99 2.19 -4.62
C LEU A 81 -3.55 1.36 -3.41
N LEU A 82 -4.41 0.43 -2.99
CA LEU A 82 -4.12 -0.55 -1.96
C LEU A 82 -3.71 -1.87 -2.61
N PHE A 83 -2.58 -2.39 -2.19
CA PHE A 83 -2.05 -3.66 -2.64
C PHE A 83 -2.00 -4.66 -1.47
N ALA A 84 -2.13 -5.93 -1.81
CA ALA A 84 -1.86 -7.02 -0.89
C ALA A 84 -0.94 -8.09 -1.49
N ARG A 85 -0.25 -8.79 -0.59
CA ARG A 85 0.54 -9.98 -0.86
C ARG A 85 0.01 -11.13 -0.02
N ASP A 86 0.16 -12.34 -0.56
CA ASP A 86 -0.19 -13.58 0.15
C ASP A 86 -1.63 -13.54 0.67
N VAL A 87 -2.55 -13.12 -0.21
CA VAL A 87 -3.98 -13.17 0.02
C VAL A 87 -4.40 -14.64 -0.13
N PRO A 88 -4.98 -15.27 0.90
CA PRO A 88 -5.48 -16.64 0.80
C PRO A 88 -6.65 -16.75 -0.18
#